data_AF-A0A1N6GGM7-F1
#
_entry.id   AF-A0A1N6GGM7-F1
#
_cell.length_a   1.000
_cell.length_b   1.000
_cell.length_c   1.000
_cell.angle_alpha   90.00
_cell.angle_beta   90.00
_cell.angle_gamma   90.00
#
_symmetry.space_group_name_H-M   'P 1'
#
loop_
_entity.id
_entity.type
_entity.pdbx_description
1 polymer ?
#
loop_
_entity_poly.entity_id
_entity_poly.type
_entity_poly.pdbx_seq_one_letter_code
_entity_poly.pdbx_strand_id
1 'polypeptide(L)'
;MSLPLTSDLKRWVEKKIETGQYPSEEAVMVAALKAMKVRESNPALEDLIDLEFEAYCAREGDDSITLDEVLAATAKIPGSMAEAIIEDERAERF
;
A
#
# COMPACT_ATOMS: atom_id res chain seq x y z
N MET A 1 -0.03 24.63 18.47
CA MET A 1 -0.65 23.32 18.78
C MET A 1 0.29 22.56 19.69
N SER A 2 -0.12 22.20 20.90
CA SER A 2 0.65 21.34 21.81
C SER A 2 0.12 19.92 21.67
N LEU A 3 0.92 19.03 21.11
CA LEU A 3 0.64 17.59 21.15
C LEU A 3 1.24 17.06 22.46
N PRO A 4 0.43 16.52 23.39
CA PRO A 4 0.97 15.98 24.63
C PRO A 4 1.76 14.70 24.32
N LEU A 5 3.09 14.79 24.34
CA LEU A 5 3.97 13.62 24.27
C LEU A 5 3.84 12.82 25.56
N THR A 6 3.77 11.49 25.44
CA THR A 6 3.85 10.59 26.60
C THR A 6 5.19 10.78 27.32
N SER A 7 5.23 10.48 28.61
CA SER A 7 6.43 10.62 29.46
C SER A 7 7.64 9.83 28.94
N ASP A 8 7.40 8.70 28.28
CA ASP A 8 8.45 7.88 27.66
C ASP A 8 8.97 8.52 26.38
N LEU A 9 8.09 9.13 25.60
CA LEU A 9 8.46 9.81 24.37
C LEU A 9 9.28 11.08 24.66
N LYS A 10 8.94 11.82 25.72
CA LYS A 10 9.75 12.98 26.18
C LYS A 10 11.17 12.59 26.56
N ARG A 11 11.33 11.56 27.40
CA ARG A 11 12.66 11.04 27.77
C ARG A 11 13.48 10.62 26.55
N TRP A 12 12.82 10.03 25.56
CA TRP A 12 13.48 9.63 24.32
C TRP A 12 13.95 10.85 23.53
N VAL A 13 13.10 11.88 23.38
CA VAL A 13 13.44 13.14 22.69
C VAL A 13 14.60 13.85 23.39
N GLU A 14 14.56 13.98 24.71
CA GLU A 14 15.62 14.61 25.51
C GLU A 14 16.96 13.90 25.31
N LYS A 15 16.97 12.56 25.38
CA LYS A 15 18.17 11.76 25.12
C LYS A 15 18.73 11.97 23.70
N LYS A 16 17.86 12.18 22.72
CA LYS A 16 18.25 12.44 21.32
C LYS A 16 18.88 13.82 21.12
N ILE A 17 18.48 14.79 21.94
CA ILE A 17 19.09 16.13 21.96
C ILE A 17 20.43 16.11 22.70
N GLU A 18 20.48 15.45 23.87
CA GLU A 18 21.71 15.31 24.67
C GLU A 18 22.84 14.61 23.91
N THR A 19 22.50 13.59 23.12
CA THR A 19 23.45 12.88 22.25
C THR A 19 23.89 13.70 21.03
N GLY A 20 23.38 14.93 20.86
CA GLY A 20 23.69 15.82 19.75
C GLY A 20 23.09 15.36 18.42
N GLN A 21 22.22 14.33 18.42
CA GLN A 21 21.63 13.80 17.20
C GLN A 21 20.61 14.77 16.60
N TYR A 22 19.98 15.61 17.43
CA TYR A 22 19.08 16.68 17.00
C TYR A 22 19.33 17.95 17.82
N PRO A 23 19.20 19.14 17.21
CA PRO A 23 19.48 20.41 17.88
C PRO A 23 18.36 20.88 18.83
N SER A 24 17.13 20.37 18.69
CA SER A 24 15.98 20.75 19.50
C SER A 24 14.86 19.72 19.43
N GLU A 25 13.90 19.79 20.35
CA GLU A 25 12.67 18.98 20.33
C GLU A 25 11.87 19.22 19.05
N GLU A 26 11.77 20.48 18.60
CA GLU A 26 11.12 20.84 17.35
C GLU A 26 11.77 20.13 16.15
N ALA A 27 13.11 20.05 16.11
CA ALA A 27 13.81 19.34 15.05
C ALA A 27 13.50 17.84 15.04
N VAL A 28 13.35 17.22 16.22
CA VAL A 28 12.92 15.81 16.34
C VAL A 28 11.50 15.62 15.80
N MET A 29 10.58 16.52 16.14
CA MET A 29 9.19 16.48 15.68
C MET A 29 9.08 16.68 14.17
N VAL A 30 9.81 17.64 13.61
CA VAL A 30 9.88 17.87 12.16
C VAL A 30 10.46 16.65 11.43
N ALA A 31 11.51 16.04 11.97
CA ALA A 31 12.09 14.82 11.39
C ALA A 31 11.12 13.63 11.45
N ALA A 32 10.38 13.46 12.55
CA ALA A 32 9.36 12.42 12.70
C ALA A 32 8.21 12.61 11.70
N LEU A 33 7.69 13.83 11.58
CA LEU A 33 6.65 14.17 10.60
C LEU A 33 7.12 13.93 9.16
N LYS A 34 8.37 14.29 8.84
CA LYS A 34 8.95 14.03 7.52
C LYS A 34 9.08 12.53 7.24
N ALA A 35 9.52 11.74 8.22
CA ALA A 35 9.64 10.29 8.10
C ALA A 35 8.27 9.61 7.91
N MET A 36 7.24 10.08 8.62
CA MET A 36 5.87 9.61 8.43
C MET A 36 5.32 9.96 7.04
N LYS A 37 5.53 11.20 6.59
CA LYS A 37 5.08 11.64 5.26
C LYS A 37 5.72 10.81 4.13
N VAL A 38 7.01 10.51 4.23
CA VAL A 38 7.71 9.61 3.29
C VAL A 38 7.15 8.19 3.31
N ARG A 39 6.68 7.72 4.47
CA ARG A 39 6.07 6.39 4.61
C ARG A 39 4.65 6.32 4.04
N GLU A 40 3.88 7.40 4.15
CA GLU A 40 2.55 7.52 3.54
C GLU A 40 2.63 7.71 2.02
N SER A 41 3.58 8.51 1.55
CA SER A 41 3.82 8.70 0.12
C SER A 41 4.71 7.59 -0.43
N ASN A 42 4.26 6.32 -0.41
CA ASN A 42 4.90 5.29 -1.21
C ASN A 42 4.43 5.48 -2.66
N PRO A 43 5.14 6.26 -3.50
CA PRO A 43 4.66 6.67 -4.82
C PRO A 43 4.57 5.45 -5.75
N ALA A 44 5.33 4.41 -5.41
CA ALA A 44 5.46 3.20 -6.20
C ALA A 44 4.15 2.44 -6.40
N LEU A 45 3.12 2.60 -5.56
CA LEU A 45 1.85 1.89 -5.78
C LEU A 45 0.90 2.66 -6.71
N GLU A 46 0.83 3.98 -6.56
CA GLU A 46 0.03 4.82 -7.46
C GLU A 46 0.63 4.84 -8.88
N ASP A 47 1.96 4.81 -8.98
CA ASP A 47 2.68 4.71 -10.27
C ASP A 47 2.52 3.33 -10.94
N LEU A 48 2.05 2.30 -10.22
CA LEU A 48 1.77 0.97 -10.78
C LEU A 48 0.34 0.86 -11.35
N ILE A 49 -0.54 1.80 -11.02
CA ILE A 49 -1.92 1.81 -11.53
C ILE A 49 -1.94 2.68 -12.79
N ASP A 50 -2.13 2.04 -13.93
CA ASP A 50 -2.33 2.74 -15.19
C ASP A 50 -3.76 3.29 -15.28
N LEU A 51 -3.94 4.50 -14.75
CA LEU A 51 -5.24 5.19 -14.74
C LEU A 51 -5.77 5.48 -16.15
N GLU A 52 -4.89 5.64 -17.14
CA GLU A 52 -5.31 5.82 -18.54
C GLU A 52 -5.91 4.53 -19.09
N PHE A 53 -5.27 3.40 -18.79
CA PHE A 53 -5.76 2.07 -19.15
C PHE A 53 -7.05 1.71 -18.41
N GLU A 54 -7.21 2.04 -17.13
CA GLU A 54 -8.48 1.87 -16.43
C GLU A 54 -9.61 2.66 -17.10
N ALA A 55 -9.35 3.93 -17.43
CA ALA A 55 -10.33 4.76 -18.13
C ALA A 55 -10.66 4.23 -19.53
N TYR A 56 -9.70 3.60 -20.22
CA TYR A 56 -9.93 2.92 -21.48
C TYR A 56 -10.82 1.68 -21.29
N CYS A 57 -10.51 0.81 -20.33
CA CYS A 57 -11.31 -0.38 -20.03
C CYS A 57 -12.75 -0.03 -19.66
N ALA A 58 -12.97 1.07 -18.93
CA ALA A 58 -14.32 1.53 -18.60
C ALA A 58 -15.14 1.99 -19.82
N ARG A 59 -14.49 2.41 -20.91
CA ARG A 59 -15.18 2.85 -22.15
C ARG A 59 -15.38 1.71 -23.14
N GLU A 60 -14.35 0.88 -23.32
CA GLU A 60 -14.32 -0.16 -24.35
C GLU A 60 -14.63 -1.57 -23.80
N GLY A 61 -14.92 -1.67 -22.51
CA GLY A 61 -15.30 -2.93 -21.86
C GLY A 61 -16.56 -3.53 -22.46
N ASP A 62 -16.58 -4.85 -22.58
CA ASP A 62 -17.72 -5.62 -23.07
C ASP A 62 -18.43 -6.31 -21.91
N ASP A 63 -19.61 -5.79 -21.55
CA ASP A 63 -20.44 -6.30 -20.45
C ASP A 63 -21.02 -7.71 -20.71
N SER A 64 -20.90 -8.23 -21.94
CA SER A 64 -21.31 -9.60 -22.25
C SER A 64 -20.31 -10.65 -21.78
N ILE A 65 -19.07 -10.24 -21.46
CA ILE A 65 -18.02 -11.14 -20.97
C ILE A 65 -18.26 -11.48 -19.51
N THR A 66 -18.33 -12.78 -19.23
CA THR A 66 -18.60 -13.29 -17.88
C THR A 66 -17.33 -13.46 -17.06
N LEU A 67 -17.47 -13.47 -15.73
CA LEU A 67 -16.36 -13.74 -14.82
C LEU A 67 -15.72 -15.12 -15.10
N ASP A 68 -16.53 -16.13 -15.39
CA ASP A 68 -16.06 -17.49 -15.69
C ASP A 68 -15.18 -17.51 -16.95
N GLU A 69 -15.54 -16.75 -17.98
CA GLU A 69 -14.74 -16.62 -19.20
C GLU A 69 -13.40 -15.92 -18.94
N VAL A 70 -13.40 -14.88 -18.11
CA VAL A 70 -12.18 -14.18 -17.70
C VAL A 70 -11.28 -15.11 -16.90
N LEU A 71 -11.82 -15.84 -15.93
CA LEU A 71 -11.06 -16.81 -15.13
C LEU A 71 -10.49 -17.93 -16.01
N ALA A 72 -11.29 -18.51 -16.90
CA ALA A 72 -10.84 -19.56 -17.82
C ALA A 72 -9.75 -19.06 -18.80
N ALA A 73 -9.81 -17.81 -19.24
CA ALA A 73 -8.79 -17.22 -20.09
C ALA A 73 -7.49 -16.95 -19.32
N THR A 74 -7.59 -16.40 -18.11
CA THR A 74 -6.45 -15.97 -17.29
C THR A 74 -5.77 -17.13 -16.57
N ALA A 75 -6.48 -18.22 -16.24
CA ALA A 75 -5.91 -19.44 -15.68
C ALA A 75 -4.90 -20.14 -16.60
N LYS A 76 -4.88 -19.79 -17.90
CA LYS A 76 -3.85 -20.25 -18.85
C LYS A 76 -2.48 -19.63 -18.58
N ILE A 77 -2.42 -18.59 -17.76
CA ILE A 77 -1.18 -17.94 -17.34
C ILE A 77 -0.65 -18.72 -16.12
N PRO A 78 0.55 -19.34 -16.21
CA PRO A 78 1.09 -20.13 -15.12
C PRO A 78 1.30 -19.31 -13.85
N GLY A 79 0.83 -19.83 -12.71
CA GLY A 79 0.93 -19.16 -11.42
C GLY A 79 -0.01 -17.98 -11.25
N SER A 80 -1.04 -17.87 -12.11
CA SER A 80 -2.05 -16.84 -11.98
C SER A 80 -2.98 -17.11 -10.78
N MET A 81 -3.57 -16.05 -10.24
CA MET A 81 -4.59 -16.20 -9.20
C MET A 81 -5.83 -16.94 -9.72
N ALA A 82 -6.15 -16.80 -11.01
CA ALA A 82 -7.28 -17.50 -11.63
C ALA A 82 -7.08 -19.02 -11.68
N GLU A 83 -5.84 -19.49 -11.90
CA GLU A 83 -5.49 -20.91 -11.78
C GLU A 83 -5.77 -21.40 -10.36
N ALA A 84 -5.32 -20.68 -9.33
CA ALA A 84 -5.56 -21.03 -7.93
C ALA A 84 -7.06 -21.03 -7.55
N ILE A 85 -7.83 -20.03 -7.99
CA ILE A 85 -9.28 -19.95 -7.75
C ILE A 85 -10.01 -21.18 -8.33
N ILE A 86 -9.68 -21.56 -9.57
CA ILE A 86 -10.30 -22.72 -10.22
C ILE A 86 -9.91 -24.03 -9.50
N GLU A 87 -8.66 -24.14 -9.03
CA GLU A 87 -8.20 -25.31 -8.28
C GLU A 87 -8.91 -25.45 -6.93
N ASP A 88 -9.08 -24.34 -6.19
CA ASP A 88 -9.80 -24.32 -4.91
C ASP A 88 -11.28 -24.68 -5.10
N GLU A 89 -11.97 -24.08 -6.09
CA GLU A 89 -13.37 -24.42 -6.41
C GLU A 89 -13.54 -25.88 -6.83
N ARG A 90 -12.54 -26.45 -7.51
CA ARG A 90 -12.53 -27.87 -7.86
C ARG A 90 -12.34 -28.74 -6.63
N ALA A 91 -11.49 -28.35 -5.69
CA ALA A 91 -11.24 -29.07 -4.45
C ALA A 91 -12.47 -29.12 -3.53
N GLU A 92 -13.31 -28.09 -3.52
CA GLU A 92 -14.57 -28.06 -2.74
C GLU A 92 -15.71 -28.90 -3.35
N ARG A 93 -15.59 -29.31 -4.62
CA ARG A 93 -16.60 -30.13 -5.33
C ARG A 93 -16.37 -31.65 -5.20
N PHE A 94 -15.27 -32.08 -4.61
CA PHE A 94 -14.91 -33.50 -4.39
C PHE A 94 -14.63 -33.79 -2.91
#